data_AF-A0A3D2P323-F1
#
_entry.id   AF-A0A3D2P323-F1
#
_cell.length_a   1.000
_cell.length_b   1.000
_cell.length_c   1.000
_cell.angle_alpha   90.00
_cell.angle_beta   90.00
_cell.angle_gamma   90.00
#
_symmetry.space_group_name_H-M   'P 1'
#
loop_
_entity.id
_entity.type
_entity.pdbx_description
1 polymer ?
#
loop_
_entity_poly.entity_id
_entity_poly.type
_entity_poly.pdbx_seq_one_letter_code
_entity_poly.pdbx_strand_id
1 'polypeptide(L)'
;MQIAVPREVRDGETRVAATPDSVKRLVKAGHHVVVETNAGLLASMDDKAYEEAGASIAADFKACVKGADLVIKIRRPEATEIKAMAKGTTICAIMAPFNDRETLDAAAKAGLNVFGMEFVPRISRAQSMDILSSQSNLAGYKAVIDGAASYASVFPMMMTAAGTVAPAKVFVMGAGVAGLQAIATARRLGAVVTATDVRPAAKEQVESLGAKFIAVEDDEFRAAETSGGYAKEMSDEYKAKQAELVSNHIAKQNMVITTALIPGRPAPKLV
;
A
#
# COMPACT_ATOMS: atom_id res chain seq x y z
N MET A 1 -4.48 27.77 8.99
CA MET A 1 -5.22 27.26 7.82
C MET A 1 -6.29 26.30 8.30
N GLN A 2 -7.38 26.20 7.54
CA GLN A 2 -8.45 25.22 7.76
C GLN A 2 -8.17 23.95 6.95
N ILE A 3 -8.10 22.82 7.64
CA ILE A 3 -7.88 21.48 7.07
C ILE A 3 -9.19 20.70 7.18
N ALA A 4 -9.74 20.28 6.04
CA ALA A 4 -10.92 19.44 5.97
C ALA A 4 -10.53 17.96 5.81
N VAL A 5 -11.21 17.10 6.56
CA VAL A 5 -11.10 15.63 6.52
C VAL A 5 -12.48 15.07 6.20
N PRO A 6 -12.86 15.01 4.90
CA PRO A 6 -14.15 14.46 4.50
C PRO A 6 -14.17 12.94 4.65
N ARG A 7 -15.38 12.38 4.70
CA ARG A 7 -15.59 10.94 4.67
C ARG A 7 -15.25 10.40 3.28
N GLU A 8 -14.75 9.18 3.22
CA GLU A 8 -14.60 8.47 1.95
C GLU A 8 -15.95 7.92 1.47
N VAL A 9 -16.25 8.15 0.20
CA VAL A 9 -17.56 7.79 -0.41
C VAL A 9 -17.44 6.64 -1.42
N ARG A 10 -16.22 6.19 -1.73
CA ARG A 10 -15.99 5.09 -2.66
C ARG A 10 -16.29 3.76 -1.96
N ASP A 11 -17.02 2.90 -2.66
CA ASP A 11 -17.37 1.58 -2.16
C ASP A 11 -16.13 0.78 -1.74
N GLY A 12 -16.20 0.20 -0.54
CA GLY A 12 -15.12 -0.59 0.06
C GLY A 12 -13.98 0.21 0.66
N GLU A 13 -13.97 1.54 0.58
CA GLU A 13 -12.98 2.36 1.28
C GLU A 13 -13.38 2.50 2.76
N THR A 14 -12.56 1.93 3.64
CA THR A 14 -12.79 1.94 5.09
C THR A 14 -11.79 2.83 5.84
N ARG A 15 -10.80 3.40 5.14
CA ARG A 15 -9.78 4.27 5.73
C ARG A 15 -10.28 5.72 5.79
N VAL A 16 -9.58 6.51 6.60
CA VAL A 16 -9.78 7.95 6.77
C VAL A 16 -8.43 8.67 6.70
N ALA A 17 -8.40 9.88 6.13
CA ALA A 17 -7.16 10.61 5.87
C ALA A 17 -6.47 11.16 7.14
N ALA A 18 -7.20 11.27 8.25
CA ALA A 18 -6.65 11.67 9.54
C ALA A 18 -7.27 10.85 10.67
N THR A 19 -6.42 10.42 11.61
CA THR A 19 -6.81 9.83 12.89
C THR A 19 -6.90 10.92 13.97
N PRO A 20 -7.60 10.70 15.09
CA PRO A 20 -7.59 11.62 16.24
C PRO A 20 -6.18 12.03 16.68
N ASP A 21 -5.22 11.11 16.67
CA ASP A 21 -3.82 11.41 17.00
C ASP A 21 -3.17 12.40 16.02
N SER A 22 -3.41 12.22 14.72
CA SER A 22 -2.90 13.16 13.70
C SER A 22 -3.61 14.51 13.79
N VAL A 23 -4.92 14.53 14.06
CA VAL A 23 -5.70 15.76 14.27
C VAL A 23 -5.15 16.55 15.44
N LYS A 24 -4.90 15.90 16.59
CA LYS A 24 -4.32 16.55 17.77
C LYS A 24 -2.98 17.23 17.46
N ARG A 25 -2.15 16.62 16.59
CA ARG A 25 -0.87 17.20 16.14
C ARG A 25 -1.08 18.40 15.23
N LEU A 26 -2.04 18.33 14.30
CA LEU A 26 -2.38 19.44 13.39
C LEU A 26 -2.95 20.64 14.17
N VAL A 27 -3.83 20.39 15.13
CA VAL A 27 -4.39 21.42 16.02
C VAL A 27 -3.29 22.06 16.86
N LYS A 28 -2.39 21.26 17.44
CA LYS A 28 -1.21 21.76 18.18
C LYS A 28 -0.28 22.61 17.30
N ALA A 29 -0.23 22.36 16.00
CA ALA A 29 0.51 23.16 15.03
C ALA A 29 -0.22 24.46 14.61
N GLY A 30 -1.40 24.75 15.19
CA GLY A 30 -2.17 25.98 14.92
C GLY A 30 -3.12 25.88 13.73
N HIS A 31 -3.47 24.67 13.30
CA HIS A 31 -4.45 24.46 12.24
C HIS A 31 -5.86 24.25 12.81
N HIS A 32 -6.87 24.74 12.09
CA HIS A 32 -8.27 24.43 12.40
C HIS A 32 -8.67 23.19 11.60
N VAL A 33 -9.02 22.10 12.29
CA VAL A 33 -9.38 20.84 11.63
C VAL A 33 -10.88 20.65 11.67
N VAL A 34 -11.48 20.38 10.51
CA VAL A 34 -12.90 20.07 10.34
C VAL A 34 -13.02 18.65 9.80
N VAL A 35 -13.75 17.78 10.49
CA VAL A 35 -13.95 16.38 10.10
C VAL A 35 -15.42 16.20 9.73
N GLU A 36 -15.71 15.54 8.60
CA GLU A 36 -17.09 15.16 8.28
C GLU A 36 -17.58 14.09 9.26
N THR A 37 -18.84 14.18 9.69
CA THR A 37 -19.45 13.17 10.56
C THR A 37 -19.29 11.76 9.98
N ASN A 38 -18.93 10.82 10.84
CA ASN A 38 -18.65 9.42 10.53
C ASN A 38 -17.48 9.22 9.54
N ALA A 39 -16.60 10.20 9.32
CA ALA A 39 -15.43 10.04 8.44
C ALA A 39 -14.52 8.89 8.88
N GLY A 40 -14.31 8.73 10.19
CA GLY A 40 -13.46 7.68 10.77
C GLY A 40 -14.20 6.41 11.21
N LEU A 41 -15.53 6.33 11.04
CA LEU A 41 -16.34 5.27 11.66
C LEU A 41 -15.90 3.87 11.23
N LEU A 42 -15.64 3.66 9.94
CA LEU A 42 -15.16 2.37 9.39
C LEU A 42 -13.70 2.05 9.74
N ALA A 43 -12.95 3.04 10.24
CA ALA A 43 -11.62 2.90 10.81
C ALA A 43 -11.65 2.80 12.34
N SER A 44 -12.83 2.55 12.93
CA SER A 44 -13.05 2.44 14.38
C SER A 44 -12.75 3.72 15.15
N MET A 45 -13.03 4.88 14.55
CA MET A 45 -12.83 6.20 15.16
C MET A 45 -14.15 6.99 15.07
N ASP A 46 -14.82 7.16 16.21
CA ASP A 46 -16.07 7.92 16.27
C ASP A 46 -15.84 9.44 16.26
N ASP A 47 -16.90 10.21 16.01
CA ASP A 47 -16.85 11.67 15.94
C ASP A 47 -16.37 12.28 17.26
N LYS A 48 -16.74 11.68 18.39
CA LYS A 48 -16.35 12.15 19.72
C LYS A 48 -14.83 12.11 19.90
N ALA A 49 -14.15 11.07 19.42
CA ALA A 49 -12.70 10.99 19.48
C ALA A 49 -12.01 12.13 18.69
N TYR A 50 -12.62 12.60 17.59
CA TYR A 50 -12.14 13.76 16.84
C TYR A 50 -12.39 15.07 17.57
N GLU A 51 -13.55 15.24 18.21
CA GLU A 51 -13.85 16.41 19.05
C GLU A 51 -12.88 16.50 20.23
N GLU A 52 -12.62 15.39 20.92
CA GLU A 52 -11.63 15.30 22.02
C GLU A 52 -10.19 15.62 21.54
N ALA A 53 -9.89 15.35 20.27
CA ALA A 53 -8.63 15.73 19.63
C ALA A 53 -8.57 17.21 19.20
N GLY A 54 -9.68 17.95 19.33
CA GLY A 54 -9.78 19.38 19.03
C GLY A 54 -10.24 19.72 17.60
N ALA A 55 -10.79 18.76 16.85
CA ALA A 55 -11.48 19.05 15.59
C ALA A 55 -12.92 19.52 15.83
N SER A 56 -13.47 20.21 14.84
CA SER A 56 -14.91 20.43 14.72
C SER A 56 -15.53 19.37 13.79
N ILE A 57 -16.78 18.99 14.07
CA ILE A 57 -17.53 18.03 13.25
C ILE A 57 -18.49 18.76 12.32
N ALA A 58 -18.43 18.42 11.04
CA ALA A 58 -19.34 18.91 10.00
C ALA A 58 -20.41 17.86 9.67
N ALA A 59 -21.65 18.30 9.48
CA ALA A 59 -22.78 17.41 9.22
C ALA A 59 -22.71 16.68 7.86
N ASP A 60 -22.02 17.25 6.89
CA ASP A 60 -21.87 16.70 5.54
C ASP A 60 -20.58 17.21 4.86
N PHE A 61 -20.30 16.65 3.68
CA PHE A 61 -19.16 17.03 2.85
C PHE A 61 -19.09 18.55 2.58
N LYS A 62 -20.22 19.17 2.24
CA LYS A 62 -20.28 20.59 1.85
C LYS A 62 -19.93 21.49 3.03
N ALA A 63 -20.42 21.16 4.22
CA ALA A 63 -20.07 21.84 5.46
C ALA A 63 -18.60 21.62 5.81
N CYS A 64 -18.08 20.39 5.60
CA CYS A 64 -16.68 20.04 5.89
C CYS A 64 -15.69 20.86 5.06
N VAL A 65 -15.93 21.00 3.75
CA VAL A 65 -15.02 21.71 2.83
C VAL A 65 -15.26 23.22 2.76
N LYS A 66 -16.28 23.75 3.46
CA LYS A 66 -16.63 25.18 3.41
C LYS A 66 -15.50 26.02 4.03
N GLY A 67 -14.80 26.78 3.18
CA GLY A 67 -13.67 27.62 3.60
C GLY A 67 -12.37 26.83 3.85
N ALA A 68 -12.29 25.58 3.39
CA ALA A 68 -11.07 24.77 3.54
C ALA A 68 -9.94 25.28 2.64
N ASP A 69 -8.78 25.53 3.25
CA ASP A 69 -7.53 25.81 2.54
C ASP A 69 -6.94 24.50 1.97
N LEU A 70 -7.05 23.42 2.76
CA LEU A 70 -6.55 22.10 2.45
C LEU A 70 -7.63 21.04 2.71
N VAL A 71 -7.85 20.16 1.74
CA VAL A 71 -8.66 18.96 1.86
C VAL A 71 -7.73 17.75 1.79
N ILE A 72 -7.74 16.92 2.83
CA ILE A 72 -6.98 15.65 2.84
C ILE A 72 -7.94 14.48 2.69
N LYS A 73 -7.68 13.63 1.70
CA LYS A 73 -8.45 12.41 1.39
C LYS A 73 -7.50 11.25 1.14
N ILE A 74 -8.02 10.02 1.23
CA ILE A 74 -7.31 8.81 0.81
C ILE A 74 -7.39 8.68 -0.70
N ARG A 75 -8.61 8.75 -1.24
CA ARG A 75 -8.88 8.57 -2.67
C ARG A 75 -9.17 9.92 -3.31
N ARG A 76 -8.90 10.00 -4.62
CA ARG A 76 -9.27 11.16 -5.42
C ARG A 76 -10.77 11.48 -5.28
N PRO A 77 -11.13 12.77 -5.24
CA PRO A 77 -12.51 13.20 -5.10
C PRO A 77 -13.35 12.78 -6.31
N GLU A 78 -14.64 12.53 -6.07
CA GLU A 78 -15.65 12.36 -7.11
C GLU A 78 -15.99 13.70 -7.77
N ALA A 79 -16.60 13.65 -8.96
CA ALA A 79 -16.96 14.86 -9.71
C ALA A 79 -17.90 15.81 -8.94
N THR A 80 -18.76 15.27 -8.07
CA THR A 80 -19.64 16.04 -7.17
C THR A 80 -18.87 16.73 -6.06
N GLU A 81 -17.86 16.07 -5.49
CA GLU A 81 -16.97 16.61 -4.47
C GLU A 81 -16.13 17.77 -5.05
N ILE A 82 -15.60 17.61 -6.27
CA ILE A 82 -14.85 18.67 -6.98
C ILE A 82 -15.67 19.95 -7.11
N LYS A 83 -16.95 19.84 -7.49
CA LYS A 83 -17.83 21.00 -7.68
C LYS A 83 -18.17 21.74 -6.38
N ALA A 84 -18.09 21.06 -5.24
CA ALA A 84 -18.43 21.64 -3.94
C ALA A 84 -17.23 22.36 -3.28
N MET A 85 -16.01 22.11 -3.74
CA MET A 85 -14.81 22.77 -3.23
C MET A 85 -14.64 24.18 -3.82
N ALA A 86 -14.12 25.11 -3.02
CA ALA A 86 -13.87 26.47 -3.45
C ALA A 86 -12.64 26.55 -4.37
N LYS A 87 -12.63 27.53 -5.28
CA LYS A 87 -11.45 27.84 -6.08
C LYS A 87 -10.26 28.16 -5.17
N GLY A 88 -9.09 27.60 -5.47
CA GLY A 88 -7.86 27.78 -4.71
C GLY A 88 -7.65 26.74 -3.60
N THR A 89 -8.66 25.94 -3.26
CA THR A 89 -8.50 24.84 -2.30
C THR A 89 -7.44 23.86 -2.79
N THR A 90 -6.57 23.44 -1.87
CA THR A 90 -5.54 22.42 -2.11
C THR A 90 -6.05 21.05 -1.72
N ILE A 91 -5.73 20.03 -2.51
CA ILE A 91 -6.11 18.64 -2.26
C ILE A 91 -4.86 17.79 -2.17
N CYS A 92 -4.76 16.97 -1.12
CA CYS A 92 -3.77 15.89 -1.01
C CYS A 92 -4.52 14.55 -0.97
N ALA A 93 -4.31 13.72 -1.99
CA ALA A 93 -4.90 12.37 -2.09
C ALA A 93 -4.12 11.49 -3.09
N ILE A 94 -4.49 10.21 -3.20
CA ILE A 94 -4.07 9.37 -4.33
C ILE A 94 -4.92 9.75 -5.55
N MET A 95 -4.31 10.39 -6.55
CA MET A 95 -5.00 11.03 -7.68
C MET A 95 -5.16 10.16 -8.94
N ALA A 96 -4.44 9.04 -9.03
CA ALA A 96 -4.37 8.13 -10.16
C ALA A 96 -4.08 8.80 -11.53
N PRO A 97 -3.01 9.61 -11.67
CA PRO A 97 -2.78 10.48 -12.82
C PRO A 97 -2.61 9.78 -14.16
N PHE A 98 -2.18 8.52 -14.17
CA PHE A 98 -2.04 7.72 -15.39
C PHE A 98 -3.37 7.09 -15.86
N ASN A 99 -4.34 6.97 -14.96
CA ASN A 99 -5.56 6.19 -15.21
C ASN A 99 -6.84 7.04 -15.21
N ASP A 100 -6.80 8.25 -14.65
CA ASP A 100 -7.99 9.09 -14.50
C ASP A 100 -7.68 10.55 -14.84
N ARG A 101 -7.54 10.81 -16.14
CA ARG A 101 -7.27 12.15 -16.65
C ARG A 101 -8.47 13.08 -16.45
N GLU A 102 -9.69 12.55 -16.53
CA GLU A 102 -10.93 13.30 -16.39
C GLU A 102 -11.04 13.99 -15.03
N THR A 103 -10.72 13.28 -13.94
CA THR A 103 -10.72 13.84 -12.59
C THR A 103 -9.73 15.00 -12.45
N LEU A 104 -8.54 14.86 -13.05
CA LEU A 104 -7.52 15.91 -13.03
C LEU A 104 -7.93 17.15 -13.82
N ASP A 105 -8.49 16.96 -15.02
CA ASP A 105 -8.97 18.07 -15.84
C ASP A 105 -10.15 18.79 -15.17
N ALA A 106 -11.04 18.05 -14.52
CA ALA A 106 -12.13 18.62 -13.72
C ALA A 106 -11.60 19.44 -12.53
N ALA A 107 -10.60 18.93 -11.80
CA ALA A 107 -9.99 19.66 -10.70
C ALA A 107 -9.28 20.93 -11.16
N ALA A 108 -8.53 20.86 -12.27
CA ALA A 108 -7.89 22.01 -12.88
C ALA A 108 -8.92 23.07 -13.33
N LYS A 109 -10.01 22.64 -13.98
CA LYS A 109 -11.10 23.54 -14.41
C LYS A 109 -11.80 24.21 -13.23
N ALA A 110 -11.93 23.52 -12.10
CA ALA A 110 -12.45 24.08 -10.84
C ALA A 110 -11.46 25.05 -10.16
N GLY A 111 -10.22 25.14 -10.65
CA GLY A 111 -9.18 26.00 -10.10
C GLY A 111 -8.65 25.50 -8.76
N LEU A 112 -8.58 24.17 -8.60
CA LEU A 112 -8.05 23.50 -7.42
C LEU A 112 -6.55 23.25 -7.57
N ASN A 113 -5.83 23.25 -6.45
CA ASN A 113 -4.42 22.82 -6.41
C ASN A 113 -4.37 21.35 -5.99
N VAL A 114 -3.56 20.52 -6.65
CA VAL A 114 -3.55 19.07 -6.42
C VAL A 114 -2.14 18.58 -6.13
N PHE A 115 -1.97 17.91 -4.99
CA PHE A 115 -0.80 17.09 -4.66
C PHE A 115 -1.18 15.61 -4.76
N GLY A 116 -0.73 14.97 -5.84
CA GLY A 116 -0.83 13.52 -6.01
C GLY A 116 0.17 12.82 -5.09
N MET A 117 -0.32 12.20 -4.03
CA MET A 117 0.51 11.59 -2.99
C MET A 117 1.30 10.36 -3.50
N GLU A 118 0.90 9.77 -4.62
CA GLU A 118 1.67 8.74 -5.33
C GLU A 118 2.94 9.26 -6.03
N PHE A 119 3.09 10.58 -6.16
CA PHE A 119 4.24 11.23 -6.77
C PHE A 119 5.20 11.87 -5.77
N VAL A 120 5.06 11.55 -4.48
CA VAL A 120 6.09 11.88 -3.49
C VAL A 120 7.42 11.27 -3.94
N PRO A 121 8.49 12.08 -4.15
CA PRO A 121 9.76 11.56 -4.64
C PRO A 121 10.37 10.56 -3.65
N ARG A 122 10.89 9.44 -4.14
CA ARG A 122 11.56 8.41 -3.33
C ARG A 122 13.01 8.83 -3.02
N ILE A 123 13.15 9.83 -2.15
CA ILE A 123 14.43 10.38 -1.67
C ILE A 123 14.42 10.44 -0.13
N SER A 124 15.59 10.41 0.49
CA SER A 124 15.72 10.30 1.96
C SER A 124 14.90 11.33 2.73
N ARG A 125 14.89 12.59 2.30
CA ARG A 125 14.12 13.68 2.97
C ARG A 125 12.60 13.53 2.89
N ALA A 126 12.09 12.68 2.00
CA ALA A 126 10.67 12.51 1.73
C ALA A 126 10.11 11.15 2.17
N GLN A 127 10.95 10.28 2.76
CA GLN A 127 10.55 8.93 3.18
C GLN A 127 9.39 8.93 4.18
N SER A 128 9.34 9.90 5.10
CA SER A 128 8.24 10.04 6.06
C SER A 128 6.90 10.43 5.44
N MET A 129 6.90 10.86 4.17
CA MET A 129 5.72 11.25 3.40
C MET A 129 5.31 10.19 2.37
N ASP A 130 6.08 9.10 2.22
CA ASP A 130 5.80 8.06 1.23
C ASP A 130 4.62 7.18 1.66
N ILE A 131 3.43 7.57 1.19
CA ILE A 131 2.21 6.82 1.44
C ILE A 131 2.18 5.48 0.70
N LEU A 132 2.89 5.33 -0.41
CA LEU A 132 2.89 4.07 -1.17
C LEU A 132 3.63 3.00 -0.39
N SER A 133 4.75 3.37 0.23
CA SER A 133 5.48 2.48 1.15
C SER A 133 4.64 2.11 2.36
N SER A 134 3.93 3.06 2.99
CA SER A 134 3.07 2.76 4.14
C SER A 134 1.93 1.79 3.78
N GLN A 135 1.23 2.04 2.68
CA GLN A 135 0.14 1.17 2.23
C GLN A 135 0.63 -0.19 1.74
N SER A 136 1.77 -0.24 1.03
CA SER A 136 2.37 -1.50 0.58
C SER A 136 2.78 -2.39 1.76
N ASN A 137 3.32 -1.79 2.82
CA ASN A 137 3.67 -2.52 4.03
C ASN A 137 2.41 -3.18 4.63
N LEU A 138 1.36 -2.39 4.90
CA LEU A 138 0.09 -2.93 5.41
C LEU A 138 -0.52 -4.00 4.49
N ALA A 139 -0.45 -3.82 3.17
CA ALA A 139 -0.93 -4.80 2.21
C ALA A 139 -0.16 -6.13 2.29
N GLY A 140 1.17 -6.08 2.44
CA GLY A 140 2.00 -7.27 2.63
C GLY A 140 1.66 -8.05 3.90
N TYR A 141 1.45 -7.34 5.01
CA TYR A 141 0.96 -7.95 6.25
C TYR A 141 -0.42 -8.59 6.06
N LYS A 142 -1.37 -7.82 5.54
CA LYS A 142 -2.77 -8.23 5.40
C LYS A 142 -2.93 -9.40 4.42
N ALA A 143 -2.16 -9.45 3.34
CA ALA A 143 -2.15 -10.56 2.40
C ALA A 143 -1.87 -11.91 3.09
N VAL A 144 -0.91 -11.93 4.04
CA VAL A 144 -0.61 -13.14 4.82
C VAL A 144 -1.76 -13.50 5.76
N ILE A 145 -2.37 -12.52 6.43
CA ILE A 145 -3.51 -12.77 7.32
C ILE A 145 -4.72 -13.32 6.54
N ASP A 146 -5.03 -12.75 5.38
CA ASP A 146 -6.15 -13.20 4.55
C ASP A 146 -5.89 -14.59 3.95
N GLY A 147 -4.65 -14.86 3.55
CA GLY A 147 -4.22 -16.19 3.14
C GLY A 147 -4.31 -17.21 4.25
N ALA A 148 -3.87 -16.87 5.46
CA ALA A 148 -3.98 -17.73 6.63
C ALA A 148 -5.45 -18.03 7.00
N ALA A 149 -6.32 -17.03 6.91
CA ALA A 149 -7.76 -17.21 7.14
C ALA A 149 -8.42 -18.11 6.09
N SER A 150 -7.90 -18.13 4.86
CA SER A 150 -8.41 -18.96 3.76
C SER A 150 -7.77 -20.34 3.68
N TYR A 151 -6.62 -20.54 4.35
CA TYR A 151 -5.86 -21.77 4.30
C TYR A 151 -6.44 -22.82 5.27
N ALA A 152 -6.71 -24.03 4.77
CA ALA A 152 -7.37 -25.09 5.53
C ALA A 152 -6.46 -25.83 6.54
N SER A 153 -5.27 -25.31 6.80
CA SER A 153 -4.31 -25.89 7.75
C SER A 153 -3.57 -24.77 8.48
N VAL A 154 -2.55 -25.13 9.27
CA VAL A 154 -1.80 -24.18 10.11
C VAL A 154 -0.49 -23.75 9.46
N PHE A 155 0.00 -22.57 9.83
CA PHE A 155 1.27 -22.03 9.35
C PHE A 155 2.50 -22.66 10.04
N PRO A 156 2.58 -22.76 11.37
CA PRO A 156 3.75 -23.30 12.04
C PRO A 156 3.77 -24.83 11.99
N MET A 157 4.95 -25.41 12.18
CA MET A 157 5.04 -26.82 12.52
C MET A 157 4.43 -27.03 13.91
N MET A 158 3.50 -27.98 14.02
CA MET A 158 2.91 -28.37 15.31
C MET A 158 3.23 -29.83 15.58
N MET A 159 3.99 -30.09 16.64
CA MET A 159 4.22 -31.43 17.18
C MET A 159 3.33 -31.62 18.40
N THR A 160 2.39 -32.55 18.31
CA THR A 160 1.40 -32.83 19.36
C THR A 160 1.36 -34.31 19.68
N ALA A 161 0.66 -34.69 20.76
CA ALA A 161 0.40 -36.10 21.06
C ALA A 161 -0.37 -36.83 19.94
N ALA A 162 -1.15 -36.11 19.13
CA ALA A 162 -1.90 -36.66 18.00
C ALA A 162 -1.07 -36.80 16.71
N GLY A 163 0.19 -36.34 16.71
CA GLY A 163 1.08 -36.37 15.55
C GLY A 163 1.62 -34.99 15.17
N THR A 164 2.25 -34.95 13.99
CA THR A 164 2.97 -33.76 13.48
C THR A 164 2.25 -33.17 12.28
N VAL A 165 1.99 -31.87 12.33
CA VAL A 165 1.54 -31.08 11.17
C VAL A 165 2.74 -30.33 10.59
N ALA A 166 3.00 -30.51 9.30
CA ALA A 166 4.07 -29.81 8.60
C ALA A 166 3.76 -28.31 8.46
N PRO A 167 4.77 -27.44 8.51
CA PRO A 167 4.57 -26.00 8.35
C PRO A 167 4.09 -25.66 6.94
N ALA A 168 3.32 -24.58 6.81
CA ALA A 168 2.94 -24.04 5.53
C ALA A 168 4.17 -23.57 4.74
N LYS A 169 4.16 -23.81 3.43
CA LYS A 169 5.14 -23.30 2.47
C LYS A 169 4.56 -22.09 1.76
N VAL A 170 5.14 -20.91 2.01
CA VAL A 170 4.71 -19.64 1.43
C VAL A 170 5.77 -19.16 0.44
N PHE A 171 5.35 -18.83 -0.77
CA PHE A 171 6.22 -18.27 -1.80
C PHE A 171 5.81 -16.84 -2.13
N VAL A 172 6.76 -15.91 -2.04
CA VAL A 172 6.54 -14.49 -2.29
C VAL A 172 7.24 -14.08 -3.59
N MET A 173 6.45 -13.57 -4.54
CA MET A 173 6.93 -13.14 -5.85
C MET A 173 6.99 -11.61 -5.90
N GLY A 174 8.20 -11.08 -5.90
CA GLY A 174 8.53 -9.67 -5.68
C GLY A 174 8.90 -9.41 -4.22
N ALA A 175 10.05 -8.75 -4.00
CA ALA A 175 10.59 -8.37 -2.71
C ALA A 175 10.72 -6.83 -2.63
N GLY A 176 9.67 -6.13 -3.06
CA GLY A 176 9.43 -4.73 -2.68
C GLY A 176 8.91 -4.62 -1.25
N VAL A 177 8.44 -3.43 -0.84
CA VAL A 177 7.95 -3.18 0.53
C VAL A 177 6.85 -4.17 0.94
N ALA A 178 5.87 -4.43 0.07
CA ALA A 178 4.81 -5.40 0.34
C ALA A 178 5.35 -6.84 0.45
N GLY A 179 6.22 -7.25 -0.46
CA GLY A 179 6.81 -8.58 -0.45
C GLY A 179 7.66 -8.85 0.79
N LEU A 180 8.52 -7.90 1.17
CA LEU A 180 9.33 -8.00 2.39
C LEU A 180 8.46 -8.07 3.65
N GLN A 181 7.39 -7.29 3.72
CA GLN A 181 6.46 -7.40 4.85
C GLN A 181 5.70 -8.73 4.86
N ALA A 182 5.31 -9.26 3.70
CA ALA A 182 4.69 -10.57 3.58
C ALA A 182 5.64 -11.68 4.05
N ILE A 183 6.92 -11.62 3.65
CA ILE A 183 7.96 -12.54 4.12
C ILE A 183 8.06 -12.50 5.65
N ALA A 184 8.25 -11.31 6.22
CA ALA A 184 8.39 -11.14 7.66
C ALA A 184 7.16 -11.67 8.42
N THR A 185 5.96 -11.39 7.92
CA THR A 185 4.70 -11.80 8.55
C THR A 185 4.52 -13.32 8.49
N ALA A 186 4.72 -13.94 7.32
CA ALA A 186 4.60 -15.39 7.16
C ALA A 186 5.65 -16.15 8.00
N ARG A 187 6.88 -15.63 8.09
CA ARG A 187 7.92 -16.17 8.97
C ARG A 187 7.53 -16.10 10.44
N ARG A 188 6.96 -14.97 10.90
CA ARG A 188 6.45 -14.83 12.27
C ARG A 188 5.32 -15.80 12.61
N LEU A 189 4.50 -16.17 11.62
CA LEU A 189 3.47 -17.21 11.78
C LEU A 189 4.05 -18.64 11.71
N GLY A 190 5.35 -18.81 11.48
CA GLY A 190 6.03 -20.10 11.50
C GLY A 190 6.08 -20.84 10.16
N ALA A 191 5.73 -20.18 9.05
CA ALA A 191 5.83 -20.76 7.73
C ALA A 191 7.29 -20.93 7.27
N VAL A 192 7.50 -21.90 6.38
CA VAL A 192 8.69 -21.98 5.53
C VAL A 192 8.48 -21.02 4.38
N VAL A 193 9.30 -19.96 4.32
CA VAL A 193 9.12 -18.90 3.33
C VAL A 193 10.24 -18.93 2.31
N THR A 194 9.85 -18.82 1.05
CA THR A 194 10.73 -18.62 -0.10
C THR A 194 10.31 -17.35 -0.82
N ALA A 195 11.24 -16.69 -1.51
CA ALA A 195 10.89 -15.52 -2.28
C ALA A 195 11.74 -15.39 -3.54
N THR A 196 11.22 -14.66 -4.53
CA THR A 196 11.93 -14.32 -5.76
C THR A 196 11.79 -12.84 -6.07
N ASP A 197 12.82 -12.23 -6.62
CA ASP A 197 12.80 -10.88 -7.18
C ASP A 197 13.79 -10.85 -8.34
N VAL A 198 13.56 -9.95 -9.29
CA VAL A 198 14.45 -9.76 -10.45
C VAL A 198 15.70 -8.95 -10.09
N ARG A 199 15.73 -8.31 -8.91
CA ARG A 199 16.87 -7.50 -8.44
C ARG A 199 17.80 -8.32 -7.53
N PRO A 200 19.11 -8.35 -7.80
CA PRO A 200 20.09 -9.00 -6.92
C PRO A 200 20.09 -8.45 -5.49
N ALA A 201 19.97 -7.14 -5.29
CA ALA A 201 19.96 -6.53 -3.96
C ALA A 201 18.81 -7.04 -3.07
N ALA A 202 17.73 -7.56 -3.66
CA ALA A 202 16.64 -8.15 -2.90
C ALA A 202 17.03 -9.47 -2.22
N LYS A 203 18.05 -10.20 -2.72
CA LYS A 203 18.49 -11.47 -2.13
C LYS A 203 18.88 -11.31 -0.67
N GLU A 204 19.77 -10.37 -0.38
CA GLU A 204 20.23 -10.10 0.98
C GLU A 204 19.06 -9.68 1.89
N GLN A 205 18.14 -8.86 1.38
CA GLN A 205 16.95 -8.43 2.12
C GLN A 205 16.04 -9.61 2.47
N VAL A 206 15.78 -10.51 1.51
CA VAL A 206 15.00 -11.73 1.71
C VAL A 206 15.66 -12.65 2.75
N GLU A 207 16.97 -12.87 2.63
CA GLU A 207 17.74 -13.74 3.52
C GLU A 207 17.83 -13.16 4.94
N SER A 208 17.94 -11.84 5.09
CA SER A 208 17.93 -11.16 6.39
C SER A 208 16.62 -11.36 7.18
N LEU A 209 15.51 -11.63 6.47
CA LEU A 209 14.22 -11.97 7.06
C LEU A 209 14.04 -13.48 7.28
N GLY A 210 15.06 -14.28 6.99
CA GLY A 210 15.07 -15.74 7.19
C GLY A 210 14.28 -16.52 6.15
N ALA A 211 14.05 -15.96 4.95
CA ALA A 211 13.49 -16.66 3.81
C ALA A 211 14.58 -17.11 2.83
N LYS A 212 14.30 -18.15 2.05
CA LYS A 212 15.22 -18.61 0.99
C LYS A 212 14.92 -17.90 -0.33
N PHE A 213 15.94 -17.29 -0.93
CA PHE A 213 15.83 -16.67 -2.25
C PHE A 213 15.83 -17.72 -3.38
N ILE A 214 14.96 -17.54 -4.37
CA ILE A 214 14.75 -18.43 -5.52
C ILE A 214 14.97 -17.62 -6.80
N ALA A 215 16.06 -17.89 -7.50
CA ALA A 215 16.37 -17.30 -8.81
C ALA A 215 17.35 -18.18 -9.59
N VAL A 216 17.38 -17.99 -10.90
CA VAL A 216 18.51 -18.39 -11.75
C VAL A 216 19.64 -17.38 -11.49
N GLU A 217 20.71 -17.83 -10.83
CA GLU A 217 21.87 -16.99 -10.45
C GLU A 217 22.98 -17.06 -11.51
N ASP A 218 22.72 -16.52 -12.70
CA ASP A 218 23.72 -16.34 -13.75
C ASP A 218 24.30 -14.91 -13.77
N ASP A 219 25.25 -14.66 -14.67
CA ASP A 219 25.89 -13.35 -14.80
C ASP A 219 24.88 -12.26 -15.26
N GLU A 220 23.82 -12.66 -15.96
CA GLU A 220 22.75 -11.76 -16.37
C GLU A 220 21.95 -11.26 -15.16
N PHE A 221 21.59 -12.16 -14.24
CA PHE A 221 20.95 -11.80 -12.98
C PHE A 221 21.78 -10.78 -12.20
N ARG A 222 23.10 -10.99 -12.07
CA ARG A 222 23.99 -10.07 -11.35
C ARG A 222 24.03 -8.65 -11.93
N ALA A 223 23.68 -8.48 -13.20
CA ALA A 223 23.65 -7.20 -13.91
C ALA A 223 22.24 -6.57 -14.02
N ALA A 224 21.22 -7.20 -13.44
CA ALA A 224 19.80 -6.88 -13.62
C ALA A 224 19.33 -5.61 -12.89
N GLU A 225 20.15 -4.99 -12.05
CA GLU A 225 19.79 -3.78 -11.31
C GLU A 225 20.22 -2.50 -12.06
N THR A 226 19.33 -1.50 -12.11
CA THR A 226 19.64 -0.15 -12.58
C THR A 226 20.20 0.71 -11.45
N SER A 227 20.85 1.83 -11.77
CA SER A 227 21.31 2.80 -10.76
C SER A 227 20.19 3.37 -9.87
N GLY A 228 18.93 3.28 -10.30
CA GLY A 228 17.75 3.69 -9.55
C GLY A 228 17.10 2.59 -8.71
N GLY A 229 17.69 1.39 -8.61
CA GLY A 229 17.15 0.26 -7.84
C GLY A 229 15.94 -0.43 -8.50
N TYR A 230 15.64 -0.11 -9.76
CA TYR A 230 14.66 -0.81 -10.59
C TYR A 230 15.32 -1.91 -11.41
N ALA A 231 14.53 -2.91 -11.80
CA ALA A 231 15.01 -4.02 -12.63
C ALA A 231 15.15 -3.61 -14.11
N LYS A 232 16.20 -4.08 -14.76
CA LYS A 232 16.34 -4.07 -16.22
C LYS A 232 15.46 -5.16 -16.82
N GLU A 233 15.12 -4.99 -18.10
CA GLU A 233 14.50 -6.07 -18.85
C GLU A 233 15.54 -7.16 -19.14
N MET A 234 15.19 -8.40 -18.79
CA MET A 234 16.03 -9.58 -18.98
C MET A 234 15.82 -10.21 -20.36
N SER A 235 16.79 -10.99 -20.82
CA SER A 235 16.75 -11.78 -22.05
C SER A 235 15.62 -12.81 -22.02
N ASP A 236 15.16 -13.20 -23.20
CA ASP A 236 14.10 -14.21 -23.32
C ASP A 236 14.57 -15.59 -22.83
N GLU A 237 15.87 -15.89 -22.96
CA GLU A 237 16.46 -17.12 -22.43
C GLU A 237 16.43 -17.15 -20.90
N TYR A 238 16.82 -16.05 -20.24
CA TYR A 238 16.72 -15.92 -18.79
C TYR A 238 15.27 -16.01 -18.33
N LYS A 239 14.35 -15.28 -18.99
CA LYS A 239 12.91 -15.31 -18.69
C LYS A 239 12.36 -16.74 -18.77
N ALA A 240 12.77 -17.53 -19.77
CA ALA A 240 12.34 -18.92 -19.91
C ALA A 240 12.85 -19.81 -18.76
N LYS A 241 14.14 -19.74 -18.43
CA LYS A 241 14.73 -20.52 -17.31
C LYS A 241 14.09 -20.13 -15.97
N GLN A 242 13.88 -18.84 -15.74
CA GLN A 242 13.25 -18.33 -14.53
C GLN A 242 11.78 -18.77 -14.43
N ALA A 243 11.03 -18.74 -15.54
CA ALA A 243 9.64 -19.20 -15.58
C ALA A 243 9.54 -20.70 -15.26
N GLU A 244 10.44 -21.52 -15.79
CA GLU A 244 10.49 -22.96 -15.49
C GLU A 244 10.79 -23.21 -14.00
N LEU A 245 11.81 -22.53 -13.44
CA LEU A 245 12.16 -22.62 -12.02
C LEU A 245 10.97 -22.23 -11.13
N VAL A 246 10.31 -21.11 -11.44
CA VAL A 246 9.17 -20.56 -10.69
C VAL A 246 7.97 -21.51 -10.77
N SER A 247 7.62 -22.00 -11.96
CA SER A 247 6.50 -22.93 -12.17
C SER A 247 6.67 -24.21 -11.35
N ASN A 248 7.86 -24.83 -11.44
CA ASN A 248 8.20 -26.03 -10.67
C ASN A 248 8.20 -25.79 -9.15
N HIS A 249 8.49 -24.56 -8.71
CA HIS A 249 8.47 -24.19 -7.31
C HIS A 249 7.05 -23.95 -6.80
N ILE A 250 6.21 -23.22 -7.55
CA ILE A 250 4.80 -22.92 -7.23
C ILE A 250 4.01 -24.20 -6.92
N ALA A 251 4.21 -25.26 -7.71
CA ALA A 251 3.52 -26.55 -7.54
C ALA A 251 3.74 -27.20 -6.16
N LYS A 252 4.74 -26.75 -5.39
CA LYS A 252 5.11 -27.29 -4.08
C LYS A 252 4.69 -26.38 -2.91
N GLN A 253 4.04 -25.26 -3.19
CA GLN A 253 3.69 -24.24 -2.19
C GLN A 253 2.24 -24.40 -1.74
N ASN A 254 1.98 -24.00 -0.49
CA ASN A 254 0.63 -23.93 0.04
C ASN A 254 -0.02 -22.56 -0.24
N MET A 255 0.80 -21.53 -0.37
CA MET A 255 0.35 -20.16 -0.62
C MET A 255 1.36 -19.42 -1.50
N VAL A 256 0.87 -18.65 -2.47
CA VAL A 256 1.69 -17.77 -3.31
C VAL A 256 1.19 -16.33 -3.16
N ILE A 257 2.10 -15.40 -2.88
CA ILE A 257 1.83 -13.96 -2.76
C ILE A 257 2.54 -13.23 -3.89
N THR A 258 1.78 -12.65 -4.81
CA THR A 258 2.33 -11.90 -5.96
C THR A 258 2.28 -10.40 -5.69
N THR A 259 3.43 -9.73 -5.71
CA THR A 259 3.57 -8.28 -5.45
C THR A 259 4.28 -7.53 -6.58
N ALA A 260 4.59 -8.20 -7.68
CA ALA A 260 5.21 -7.59 -8.84
C ALA A 260 4.25 -6.56 -9.49
N LEU A 261 4.62 -5.29 -9.43
CA LEU A 261 3.84 -4.18 -9.98
C LEU A 261 4.77 -3.16 -10.61
N ILE A 262 4.39 -2.67 -11.80
CA ILE A 262 5.04 -1.54 -12.47
C ILE A 262 4.01 -0.42 -12.60
N PRO A 263 4.23 0.76 -11.99
CA PRO A 263 3.29 1.87 -12.08
C PRO A 263 2.95 2.23 -13.53
N GLY A 264 1.66 2.40 -13.83
CA GLY A 264 1.17 2.78 -15.15
C GLY A 264 1.22 1.66 -16.21
N ARG A 265 1.56 0.43 -15.85
CA ARG A 265 1.56 -0.73 -16.76
C ARG A 265 0.71 -1.87 -16.20
N PRO A 266 0.19 -2.76 -17.06
CA PRO A 266 -0.40 -4.03 -16.60
C PRO A 266 0.59 -4.81 -15.73
N ALA A 267 0.08 -5.45 -14.68
CA ALA A 267 0.89 -6.35 -13.88
C ALA A 267 1.41 -7.52 -14.73
N PRO A 268 2.65 -7.99 -14.50
CA PRO A 268 3.19 -9.13 -15.21
C PRO A 268 2.40 -10.41 -14.88
N LYS A 269 2.17 -11.25 -15.89
CA LYS A 269 1.57 -12.57 -15.71
C LYS A 269 2.66 -13.55 -15.28
N LEU A 270 2.65 -13.94 -14.00
CA LEU A 270 3.66 -14.81 -13.40
C LEU A 270 3.12 -16.18 -12.96
N VAL A 271 1.79 -16.33 -12.92
CA VAL A 271 1.06 -17.54 -12.55
C VAL A 271 0.01 -17.79 -13.63
#